data_AF-A0ABD4X0I6-F1
#
_entry.id   AF-A0ABD4X0I6-F1
#
_cell.length_a   1.000
_cell.length_b   1.000
_cell.length_c   1.000
_cell.angle_alpha   90.00
_cell.angle_beta   90.00
_cell.angle_gamma   90.00
#
_symmetry.space_group_name_H-M   'P 1'
#
loop_
_entity.id
_entity.type
_entity.pdbx_description
1 polymer ?
#
loop_
_entity_poly.entity_id
_entity_poly.type
_entity_poly.pdbx_seq_one_letter_code
_entity_poly.pdbx_strand_id
1 'polypeptide(L)'
;MSGDDGGHLISSILKGCGNLDNLVPMNSNLNRGEWKKLENTWADALELDEKVQVKITPNYKGDSIRPSSFNIRYKIGEEDWDFRRFDNVPGGILDE
;
A
#
# COMPACT_ATOMS: atom_id res chain seq x y z
N MET A 1 13.00 -15.18 7.90
CA MET A 1 12.66 -13.77 7.60
C MET A 1 13.77 -13.12 6.80
N SER A 2 14.02 -13.60 5.58
CA SER A 2 15.00 -13.02 4.64
C SER A 2 14.21 -12.69 3.38
N GLY A 3 14.03 -11.40 3.07
CA GLY A 3 13.28 -10.94 1.88
C GLY A 3 12.09 -10.00 2.11
N ASP A 4 11.85 -9.55 3.34
CA ASP A 4 10.90 -8.47 3.63
C ASP A 4 11.67 -7.17 3.94
N ASP A 5 11.20 -6.05 3.41
CA ASP A 5 11.61 -4.72 3.85
C ASP A 5 10.70 -4.27 5.02
N GLY A 6 11.16 -3.31 5.82
CA GLY A 6 10.25 -2.52 6.67
C GLY A 6 9.33 -1.69 5.77
N GLY A 7 8.23 -2.30 5.32
CA GLY A 7 7.31 -1.71 4.37
C GLY A 7 6.61 -0.52 4.99
N HIS A 8 6.82 0.66 4.42
CA HIS A 8 6.06 1.84 4.78
C HIS A 8 4.66 1.68 4.17
N LEU A 9 3.64 1.56 5.02
CA LEU A 9 2.25 1.46 4.53
C LEU A 9 1.83 2.74 3.79
N ILE A 10 2.42 3.87 4.14
CA ILE A 10 2.31 5.12 3.42
C ILE A 10 3.67 5.80 3.59
N SER A 11 4.45 5.89 2.51
CA SER A 11 5.61 6.79 2.48
C SER A 11 5.19 8.20 2.92
N SER A 12 6.11 8.97 3.49
CA SER A 12 5.98 10.28 4.17
C SER A 12 5.27 11.42 3.41
N ILE A 13 4.66 11.13 2.26
CA ILE A 13 3.98 12.02 1.32
C ILE A 13 2.57 12.40 1.81
N LEU A 14 1.80 11.49 2.42
CA LEU A 14 0.40 11.76 2.82
C LEU A 14 0.30 12.36 4.24
N LYS A 15 0.69 13.62 4.40
CA LYS A 15 0.68 14.38 5.67
C LYS A 15 -0.69 14.62 6.33
N GLY A 16 -1.76 13.89 5.99
CA GLY A 16 -3.13 14.23 6.45
C GLY A 16 -4.11 13.09 6.79
N CYS A 17 -3.84 11.82 6.46
CA CYS A 17 -4.77 10.71 6.76
C CYS A 17 -4.06 9.43 7.27
N GLY A 18 -2.77 9.53 7.62
CA GLY A 18 -1.98 8.41 8.14
C GLY A 18 -2.04 8.37 9.66
N ASN A 19 -2.91 7.53 10.24
CA ASN A 19 -2.75 7.13 11.63
C ASN A 19 -1.47 6.28 11.77
N LEU A 20 -0.37 6.96 12.09
CA LEU A 20 0.75 6.67 13.01
C LEU A 20 1.36 5.27 13.22
N ASP A 21 0.87 4.17 12.63
CA ASP A 21 1.49 2.83 12.75
C ASP A 21 1.81 2.25 11.36
N ASN A 22 2.65 2.96 10.61
CA ASN A 22 2.86 2.76 9.16
C ASN A 22 4.00 1.80 8.78
N LEU A 23 4.38 0.84 9.63
CA LEU A 23 5.42 -0.14 9.30
C LEU A 23 4.91 -1.56 9.51
N VAL A 24 4.72 -2.29 8.42
CA VAL A 24 4.41 -3.72 8.46
C VAL A 24 5.39 -4.50 7.58
N PRO A 25 5.72 -5.75 7.92
CA PRO A 25 6.60 -6.57 7.09
C PRO A 25 5.96 -6.77 5.71
N MET A 26 6.63 -6.28 4.66
CA MET A 26 6.17 -6.37 3.29
C MET A 26 7.28 -6.98 2.42
N ASN A 27 6.89 -7.88 1.53
CA ASN A 27 7.83 -8.49 0.59
C ASN A 27 8.55 -7.40 -0.22
N SER A 28 9.89 -7.46 -0.28
CA SER A 28 10.69 -6.39 -0.90
C SER A 28 10.39 -6.20 -2.39
N ASN A 29 10.01 -7.25 -3.12
CA ASN A 29 9.66 -7.14 -4.54
C ASN A 29 8.31 -6.44 -4.74
N LEU A 30 7.29 -6.76 -3.93
CA LEU A 30 6.03 -6.02 -3.91
C LEU A 30 6.27 -4.55 -3.52
N ASN A 31 6.97 -4.33 -2.41
CA ASN A 31 7.27 -3.01 -1.87
C ASN A 31 7.94 -2.09 -2.90
N ARG A 32 8.94 -2.60 -3.62
CA ARG A 32 9.70 -1.81 -4.60
C ARG A 32 9.07 -1.80 -6.00
N GLY A 33 8.09 -2.67 -6.23
CA GLY A 33 7.41 -2.88 -7.50
C GLY A 33 6.02 -2.26 -7.51
N GLU A 34 4.97 -3.11 -7.52
CA GLU A 34 3.57 -2.67 -7.65
C GLU A 34 3.13 -1.71 -6.55
N TRP A 35 3.63 -1.87 -5.32
CA TRP A 35 3.33 -0.94 -4.23
C TRP A 35 3.87 0.46 -4.54
N LYS A 36 5.16 0.55 -4.90
CA LYS A 36 5.81 1.80 -5.27
C LYS A 36 5.14 2.48 -6.47
N LYS A 37 4.68 1.71 -7.47
CA LYS A 37 3.93 2.27 -8.61
C LYS A 37 2.66 2.98 -8.14
N LEU A 38 1.92 2.36 -7.21
CA LEU A 38 0.72 2.95 -6.65
C LEU A 38 1.03 4.21 -5.83
N GLU A 39 2.10 4.19 -5.02
CA GLU A 39 2.58 5.38 -4.30
C GLU A 39 2.97 6.52 -5.25
N ASN A 40 3.63 6.21 -6.38
CA ASN A 40 3.97 7.21 -7.39
C ASN A 40 2.73 7.82 -8.04
N THR A 41 1.71 7.01 -8.40
CA THR A 41 0.45 7.53 -8.95
C THR A 41 -0.21 8.53 -8.00
N TRP A 42 -0.21 8.24 -6.71
CA TRP A 42 -0.72 9.17 -5.70
C TRP A 42 0.15 10.42 -5.57
N ALA A 43 1.47 10.28 -5.65
CA ALA A 43 2.39 11.43 -5.62
C ALA A 43 2.18 12.36 -6.82
N ASP A 44 2.09 11.81 -8.03
CA ASP A 44 1.86 12.58 -9.26
C ASP A 44 0.54 13.36 -9.19
N ALA A 45 -0.53 12.75 -8.67
CA ALA A 45 -1.81 13.43 -8.47
C ALA A 45 -1.71 14.59 -7.45
N LEU A 46 -0.96 14.40 -6.36
CA LEU A 46 -0.72 15.46 -5.38
C LEU A 46 0.11 16.62 -5.95
N GLU A 47 1.05 16.34 -6.87
CA GLU A 47 1.82 17.39 -7.57
C GLU A 47 0.93 18.24 -8.49
N LEU A 48 -0.18 17.67 -8.98
CA LEU A 48 -1.20 18.36 -9.78
C LEU A 48 -2.27 19.06 -8.93
N ASP A 49 -2.05 19.21 -7.62
CA ASP A 49 -2.98 19.81 -6.64
C ASP A 49 -4.31 19.03 -6.51
N GLU A 50 -4.32 17.75 -6.88
CA GLU A 50 -5.49 16.89 -6.69
C GLU A 50 -5.56 16.32 -5.27
N LYS A 51 -6.79 16.08 -4.81
CA LYS A 51 -7.02 15.46 -3.51
C LYS A 51 -6.88 13.94 -3.60
N VAL A 52 -5.93 13.38 -2.86
CA VAL A 52 -5.79 11.92 -2.73
C VAL A 52 -6.31 11.44 -1.37
N GLN A 53 -7.22 10.46 -1.38
CA GLN A 53 -7.74 9.78 -0.20
C GLN A 53 -7.41 8.30 -0.28
N VAL A 54 -6.79 7.74 0.75
CA VAL A 54 -6.33 6.34 0.76
C VAL A 54 -6.76 5.67 2.07
N LYS A 55 -7.23 4.43 1.98
CA LYS A 55 -7.48 3.52 3.09
C LYS A 55 -6.84 2.16 2.80
N ILE A 56 -5.90 1.76 3.66
CA ILE A 56 -5.20 0.48 3.54
C ILE A 56 -5.59 -0.39 4.72
N THR A 57 -5.92 -1.65 4.45
CA THR A 57 -6.27 -2.66 5.46
C THR A 57 -5.34 -3.86 5.29
N PRO A 58 -4.32 -4.04 6.15
CA PRO A 58 -3.54 -5.25 6.18
C PRO A 58 -4.40 -6.41 6.71
N ASN A 59 -4.31 -7.57 6.07
CA ASN A 59 -4.99 -8.79 6.50
C ASN A 59 -3.96 -9.77 7.05
N TYR A 60 -4.16 -10.23 8.28
CA TYR A 60 -3.27 -11.18 8.96
C TYR A 60 -3.91 -12.58 8.99
N LYS A 61 -3.06 -13.62 9.04
CA LYS A 61 -3.49 -15.02 9.21
C LYS A 61 -2.99 -15.53 10.56
N GLY A 62 -3.90 -16.02 11.40
CA GLY A 62 -3.60 -16.47 12.76
C GLY A 62 -2.90 -15.39 13.57
N ASP A 63 -1.89 -15.77 14.35
CA ASP A 63 -1.11 -14.87 15.21
C ASP A 63 0.11 -14.23 14.50
N SER A 64 0.11 -14.22 13.16
CA SER A 64 1.22 -13.65 12.38
C SER A 64 1.29 -12.14 12.54
N ILE A 65 2.49 -11.62 12.83
CA ILE A 65 2.79 -10.17 12.79
C ILE A 65 3.05 -9.65 11.37
N ARG A 66 3.19 -10.56 10.39
CA ARG A 66 3.33 -10.24 8.96
C ARG A 66 1.96 -10.37 8.29
N PRO A 67 1.46 -9.31 7.62
CA PRO A 67 0.23 -9.42 6.82
C PRO A 67 0.40 -10.46 5.73
N SER A 68 -0.67 -11.21 5.44
CA SER A 68 -0.73 -12.08 4.26
C SER A 68 -1.12 -11.32 3.00
N SER A 69 -1.83 -10.20 3.12
CA SER A 69 -2.27 -9.38 1.99
C SER A 69 -2.67 -7.98 2.45
N PHE A 70 -2.87 -7.09 1.49
CA PHE A 70 -3.30 -5.71 1.69
C PHE A 70 -4.51 -5.43 0.82
N ASN A 71 -5.58 -4.90 1.43
CA ASN A 71 -6.71 -4.34 0.70
C ASN A 71 -6.58 -2.81 0.71
N ILE A 72 -6.55 -2.21 -0.47
CA ILE A 72 -6.32 -0.78 -0.66
C ILE A 72 -7.56 -0.20 -1.34
N ARG A 73 -8.11 0.85 -0.76
CA ARG A 73 -9.11 1.71 -1.40
C ARG A 73 -8.52 3.09 -1.52
N TYR A 74 -8.60 3.69 -2.70
CA TYR A 74 -8.18 5.07 -2.89
C TYR A 74 -9.10 5.82 -3.83
N LYS A 75 -9.06 7.14 -3.75
CA LYS A 75 -9.78 8.07 -4.63
C LYS A 75 -8.86 9.26 -4.92
N ILE A 76 -8.83 9.69 -6.18
CA ILE A 76 -8.10 10.87 -6.64
C ILE A 76 -9.12 11.91 -7.13
N GLY A 77 -8.97 13.16 -6.72
CA GLY A 77 -9.88 14.25 -7.08
C GLY A 77 -11.34 13.93 -6.74
N GLU A 78 -12.22 14.09 -7.73
CA GLU A 78 -13.65 13.81 -7.61
C GLU A 78 -14.04 12.40 -8.11
N GLU A 79 -13.09 11.60 -8.60
CA GLU A 79 -13.32 10.27 -9.17
C GLU A 79 -13.94 9.26 -8.19
N ASP A 80 -14.45 8.13 -8.68
CA ASP A 80 -14.95 7.07 -7.81
C ASP A 80 -13.82 6.37 -7.04
N TRP A 81 -14.18 5.59 -6.01
CA TRP A 81 -13.21 4.81 -5.25
C TRP A 81 -12.70 3.62 -6.06
N ASP A 82 -11.39 3.56 -6.24
CA ASP A 82 -10.69 2.39 -6.74
C ASP A 82 -10.41 1.37 -5.64
N PHE A 83 -10.34 0.09 -6.02
CA PHE A 83 -9.94 -1.01 -5.15
C PHE A 83 -8.77 -1.79 -5.74
N ARG A 84 -7.75 -2.01 -4.92
CA ARG A 84 -6.61 -2.88 -5.23
C ARG A 84 -6.37 -3.85 -4.09
N ARG A 85 -5.95 -5.06 -4.44
CA ARG A 85 -5.49 -6.06 -3.48
C ARG A 85 -4.12 -6.57 -3.90
N PHE A 86 -3.21 -6.66 -2.94
CA PHE A 86 -1.93 -7.32 -3.11
C PHE A 86 -1.78 -8.45 -2.10
N ASP A 87 -1.40 -9.63 -2.55
CA ASP A 87 -0.90 -10.65 -1.64
C ASP A 87 0.56 -10.33 -1.28
N ASN A 88 0.95 -10.56 -0.02
CA ASN A 88 2.26 -10.16 0.48
C ASN A 88 3.35 -11.17 0.08
N VAL A 89 3.54 -11.32 -1.23
CA VAL A 89 4.46 -12.24 -1.92
C VAL A 89 5.17 -11.48 -3.06
N PRO A 90 6.23 -12.03 -3.68
CA PRO A 90 6.83 -11.41 -4.86
C PRO A 90 5.79 -11.17 -5.96
N GLY A 91 5.79 -9.99 -6.59
CA GLY A 91 4.85 -9.62 -7.66
C GLY A 91 3.45 -9.18 -7.20
N GLY A 92 3.08 -9.41 -5.93
CA GLY A 92 1.79 -8.96 -5.39
C GLY A 92 0.58 -9.82 -5.74
N ILE A 93 0.78 -10.98 -6.39
CA ILE A 93 -0.26 -11.88 -6.89
C ILE A 93 0.13 -13.33 -6.57
N LEU A 94 -0.80 -14.13 -6.04
CA LEU A 94 -0.81 -15.59 -6.22
C LEU A 94 -1.30 -15.86 -7.64
N ASP A 95 -0.48 -16.52 -8.46
CA ASP A 95 -0.87 -17.00 -9.79
C ASP A 95 -2.32 -17.52 -9.79
N GLU A 96 -3.17 -17.03 -10.69
CA GLU A 96 -4.38 -17.74 -11.10
C GLU A 96 -4.00 -18.95 -11.96
#